data_AF-A0A0N8WIC1-F1
#
_entry.id   AF-A0A0N8WIC1-F1
#
_cell.length_a   1.000
_cell.length_b   1.000
_cell.length_c   1.000
_cell.angle_alpha   90.00
_cell.angle_beta   90.00
_cell.angle_gamma   90.00
#
_symmetry.space_group_name_H-M   'P 1'
#
loop_
_entity.id
_entity.type
_entity.pdbx_description
1 polymer ?
#
loop_
_entity_poly.entity_id
_entity_poly.type
_entity_poly.pdbx_seq_one_letter_code
_entity_poly.pdbx_strand_id
1 'polypeptide(L)'
;SDSAAAGGAGAGRRRGTRRRFVQVTSLAAGSAAIGAGVDRAVGERGPGSGDRADAPVAGPEPATGPGGALVPTAGIWRTVATTQDLPEGGVRAFDTGTVVGFVRRTDGRVRATSGICTHQGCRLALDPAQQRLNCPCHRMAFSLAGEVVNYKIRTPPRPLPSLTVREVDGVVQVYVPPTST
;
A
#
# COMPACT_ATOMS: atom_id res chain seq x y z
N SER A 1 61.43 31.56 32.45
CA SER A 1 60.75 31.75 31.15
C SER A 1 59.69 30.67 31.00
N ASP A 2 58.52 30.75 31.63
CA ASP A 2 57.70 31.92 32.03
C ASP A 2 57.24 32.76 30.83
N SER A 3 55.94 33.11 30.67
CA SER A 3 54.65 32.66 31.27
C SER A 3 53.53 32.91 30.21
N ALA A 4 52.20 32.72 30.34
CA ALA A 4 51.22 32.22 31.32
C ALA A 4 49.98 31.74 30.48
N ALA A 5 49.19 30.71 30.80
CA ALA A 5 48.35 30.41 31.97
C ALA A 5 46.99 31.17 32.04
N ALA A 6 45.93 30.59 31.47
CA ALA A 6 44.49 30.73 31.78
C ALA A 6 43.69 29.83 30.80
N GLY A 7 42.56 29.18 31.10
CA GLY A 7 41.75 28.91 32.30
C GLY A 7 40.61 27.94 31.88
N GLY A 8 39.73 27.38 32.71
CA GLY A 8 39.52 27.43 34.16
C GLY A 8 38.14 26.81 34.45
N ALA A 9 38.05 25.66 35.12
CA ALA A 9 36.81 24.89 35.24
C ALA A 9 35.82 25.47 36.27
N GLY A 10 34.59 25.79 35.86
CA GLY A 10 33.56 26.42 36.70
C GLY A 10 32.40 25.48 37.09
N ALA A 11 32.52 24.77 38.22
CA ALA A 11 31.45 23.90 38.74
C ALA A 11 30.52 24.64 39.72
N GLY A 12 29.40 25.17 39.22
CA GLY A 12 28.36 25.82 40.04
C GLY A 12 27.34 24.84 40.63
N ARG A 13 27.19 24.82 41.96
CA ARG A 13 26.07 24.16 42.69
C ARG A 13 25.45 25.12 43.70
N ARG A 14 24.23 24.80 44.18
CA ARG A 14 23.36 25.52 45.16
C ARG A 14 22.45 26.57 44.47
N ARG A 15 21.21 26.84 44.90
CA ARG A 15 20.38 26.24 46.00
C ARG A 15 18.87 26.55 45.80
N GLY A 16 18.00 25.54 45.76
CA GLY A 16 16.55 25.66 46.04
C GLY A 16 15.68 26.49 45.05
N THR A 17 14.34 26.50 45.12
CA THR A 17 13.41 25.73 45.98
C THR A 17 12.01 25.52 45.34
N ARG A 18 11.52 24.27 45.41
CA ARG A 18 10.11 23.84 45.61
C ARG A 18 9.01 24.19 44.57
N ARG A 19 8.17 23.17 44.29
CA ARG A 19 6.77 23.21 43.78
C ARG A 19 6.60 23.65 42.31
N ARG A 20 5.71 23.04 41.50
CA ARG A 20 4.73 21.94 41.71
C ARG A 20 4.86 20.93 40.56
N PHE A 21 4.85 19.62 40.88
CA PHE A 21 4.42 18.62 39.90
C PHE A 21 2.89 18.66 39.82
N VAL A 22 2.33 18.55 38.62
CA VAL A 22 0.90 18.29 38.42
C VAL A 22 0.74 16.80 38.15
N GLN A 23 0.44 16.04 39.19
CA GLN A 23 -0.11 14.69 39.03
C GLN A 23 -1.59 14.84 38.69
N VAL A 24 -1.98 14.43 37.48
CA VAL A 24 -3.39 14.19 37.16
C VAL A 24 -3.67 12.72 37.45
N THR A 25 -4.69 12.45 38.26
CA THR A 25 -5.10 11.10 38.65
C THR A 25 -6.59 10.92 38.47
N SER A 26 -6.98 9.66 38.26
CA SER A 26 -8.35 9.12 38.43
C SER A 26 -9.31 9.39 37.26
N LEU A 27 -10.32 8.55 36.99
CA LEU A 27 -10.76 7.30 37.64
C LEU A 27 -10.83 6.14 36.64
N ALA A 28 -10.85 4.89 37.12
CA ALA A 28 -11.23 3.74 36.33
C ALA A 28 -12.76 3.54 36.34
N ALA A 29 -13.32 3.09 35.21
CA ALA A 29 -14.66 2.51 35.15
C ALA A 29 -14.51 1.03 34.80
N GLY A 30 -15.11 0.15 35.61
CA GLY A 30 -14.96 -1.30 35.46
C GLY A 30 -16.31 -2.00 35.41
N SER A 31 -16.44 -2.94 34.48
CA SER A 31 -17.45 -3.99 34.49
C SER A 31 -16.87 -5.23 33.81
N ALA A 32 -17.09 -6.39 34.41
CA ALA A 32 -16.62 -7.67 33.90
C ALA A 32 -17.77 -8.69 33.94
N ALA A 33 -17.91 -9.48 32.88
CA ALA A 33 -18.81 -10.61 32.83
C ALA A 33 -18.16 -11.72 31.98
N ILE A 34 -17.79 -12.83 32.61
CA ILE A 34 -17.28 -14.02 31.91
C ILE A 34 -18.49 -14.92 31.61
N GLY A 35 -18.88 -14.99 30.34
CA GLY A 35 -19.94 -15.88 29.86
C GLY A 35 -19.43 -17.29 29.58
N ALA A 36 -19.28 -18.12 30.62
CA ALA A 36 -18.91 -19.53 30.48
C ALA A 36 -20.16 -20.43 30.33
N GLY A 37 -20.76 -20.45 29.14
CA GLY A 37 -21.86 -21.37 28.81
C GLY A 37 -21.34 -22.75 28.42
N VAL A 38 -21.54 -23.76 29.28
CA VAL A 38 -21.17 -25.17 29.03
C VAL A 38 -22.38 -26.09 29.08
N ASP A 39 -23.31 -25.91 28.14
CA ASP A 39 -24.43 -26.83 27.95
C ASP A 39 -24.04 -27.98 27.01
N ARG A 40 -23.91 -29.18 27.59
CA ARG A 40 -23.86 -30.43 26.81
C ARG A 40 -25.27 -30.96 26.56
N ALA A 41 -25.86 -30.55 25.45
CA ALA A 41 -26.97 -31.29 24.83
C ALA A 41 -26.43 -32.18 23.70
N VAL A 42 -26.70 -33.49 23.77
CA VAL A 42 -26.52 -34.41 22.64
C VAL A 42 -27.77 -34.30 21.77
N GLY A 43 -27.63 -33.84 20.53
CA GLY A 43 -28.76 -33.43 19.69
C GLY A 43 -28.50 -33.53 18.18
N GLU A 44 -28.26 -34.75 17.72
CA GLU A 44 -28.40 -35.19 16.32
C GLU A 44 -27.53 -34.51 15.23
N ARG A 45 -27.71 -34.95 13.97
CA ARG A 45 -26.72 -34.78 12.88
C ARG A 45 -27.40 -34.31 11.59
N GLY A 46 -27.33 -33.00 11.32
CA GLY A 46 -27.78 -32.39 10.06
C GLY A 46 -26.60 -31.92 9.18
N PRO A 47 -26.63 -32.12 7.85
CA PRO A 47 -25.59 -31.64 6.94
C PRO A 47 -25.77 -30.15 6.62
N GLY A 48 -25.44 -29.28 7.58
CA GLY A 48 -25.39 -27.84 7.37
C GLY A 48 -24.21 -27.45 6.47
N SER A 49 -24.49 -27.05 5.22
CA SER A 49 -23.53 -26.35 4.37
C SER A 49 -23.20 -25.02 5.04
N GLY A 50 -21.98 -24.88 5.56
CA GLY A 50 -21.55 -23.66 6.22
C GLY A 50 -21.42 -22.52 5.23
N ASP A 51 -22.38 -21.59 5.25
CA ASP A 51 -22.30 -20.32 4.55
C ASP A 51 -21.06 -19.55 5.04
N ARG A 52 -19.98 -19.63 4.26
CA ARG A 52 -18.91 -18.64 4.35
C ARG A 52 -19.50 -17.36 3.79
N ALA A 53 -19.95 -16.47 4.66
CA ALA A 53 -20.35 -15.13 4.25
C ALA A 53 -19.23 -14.52 3.40
N ASP A 54 -19.53 -14.21 2.15
CA ASP A 54 -18.54 -13.68 1.22
C ASP A 54 -17.89 -12.44 1.80
N ALA A 55 -16.56 -12.33 1.64
CA ALA A 55 -15.82 -11.18 2.12
C ALA A 55 -16.42 -9.90 1.49
N PRO A 56 -16.71 -8.85 2.28
CA PRO A 56 -17.47 -7.71 1.81
C PRO A 56 -16.80 -7.09 0.59
N VAL A 57 -17.54 -7.04 -0.54
CA VAL A 57 -17.05 -6.57 -1.83
C VAL A 57 -16.40 -5.19 -1.66
N ALA A 58 -15.07 -5.15 -1.85
CA ALA A 58 -14.34 -3.91 -1.75
C ALA A 58 -14.78 -2.97 -2.87
N GLY A 59 -15.30 -1.80 -2.49
CA GLY A 59 -15.58 -0.72 -3.44
C GLY A 59 -14.31 -0.32 -4.21
N PRO A 60 -14.44 0.42 -5.33
CA PRO A 60 -13.30 0.86 -6.13
C PRO A 60 -12.21 1.51 -5.26
N GLU A 61 -11.04 0.88 -5.19
CA GLU A 61 -9.93 1.41 -4.43
C GLU A 61 -9.37 2.63 -5.18
N PRO A 62 -9.33 3.81 -4.54
CA PRO A 62 -8.89 5.02 -5.20
C PRO A 62 -7.41 4.91 -5.61
N ALA A 63 -7.10 5.45 -6.78
CA ALA A 63 -5.77 5.43 -7.36
C ALA A 63 -4.83 6.42 -6.62
N THR A 64 -4.30 5.97 -5.47
CA THR A 64 -3.46 6.76 -4.54
C THR A 64 -1.97 6.40 -4.65
N GLY A 65 -1.43 6.46 -5.86
CA GLY A 65 -0.01 6.21 -6.17
C GLY A 65 0.84 7.50 -6.20
N PRO A 66 2.19 7.36 -6.17
CA PRO A 66 3.11 8.50 -6.10
C PRO A 66 3.13 9.37 -7.36
N GLY A 67 2.70 8.84 -8.51
CA GLY A 67 2.49 9.61 -9.75
C GLY A 67 1.08 10.22 -9.87
N GLY A 68 0.27 10.14 -8.81
CA GLY A 68 -1.16 10.47 -8.84
C GLY A 68 -2.01 9.38 -9.51
N ALA A 69 -3.25 9.75 -9.86
CA ALA A 69 -4.20 8.90 -10.55
C ALA A 69 -4.21 9.20 -12.07
N LEU A 70 -4.20 8.16 -12.91
CA LEU A 70 -4.78 8.26 -14.25
C LEU A 70 -6.23 7.78 -14.19
N VAL A 71 -7.17 8.72 -14.35
CA VAL A 71 -8.61 8.45 -14.42
C VAL A 71 -9.08 8.79 -15.83
N PRO A 72 -9.63 7.83 -16.59
CA PRO A 72 -10.29 8.11 -17.88
C PRO A 72 -11.50 9.01 -17.71
N THR A 73 -11.68 9.99 -18.61
CA THR A 73 -12.89 10.85 -18.66
C THR A 73 -14.17 10.04 -18.89
N ALA A 74 -14.04 8.95 -19.65
CA ALA A 74 -15.02 7.88 -19.76
C ALA A 74 -14.26 6.54 -19.79
N GLY A 75 -14.79 5.53 -19.11
CA GLY A 75 -14.13 4.24 -18.99
C GLY A 75 -15.09 3.10 -18.69
N ILE A 76 -14.57 1.89 -18.83
CA ILE A 76 -15.23 0.60 -18.58
C ILE A 76 -14.35 -0.26 -17.68
N TRP A 77 -14.98 -1.12 -16.89
CA TRP A 77 -14.25 -2.12 -16.11
C TRP A 77 -13.80 -3.28 -17.01
N ARG A 78 -12.53 -3.65 -16.91
CA ARG A 78 -11.94 -4.79 -17.63
C ARG A 78 -11.25 -5.72 -16.64
N THR A 79 -11.65 -6.99 -16.66
CA THR A 79 -10.97 -8.06 -15.91
C THR A 79 -9.55 -8.25 -16.43
N VAL A 80 -8.57 -8.33 -15.52
CA VAL A 80 -7.14 -8.49 -15.84
C VAL A 80 -6.47 -9.65 -15.09
N ALA A 81 -7.10 -10.16 -14.04
CA ALA A 81 -6.71 -11.38 -13.33
C ALA A 81 -7.93 -11.96 -12.57
N THR A 82 -7.90 -13.24 -12.21
CA THR A 82 -8.76 -13.74 -11.11
C THR A 82 -8.18 -13.32 -9.75
N THR A 83 -8.96 -13.47 -8.67
CA THR A 83 -8.43 -13.36 -7.30
C THR A 83 -7.35 -14.40 -7.01
N GLN A 84 -7.51 -15.62 -7.55
CA GLN A 84 -6.56 -16.73 -7.37
C GLN A 84 -5.23 -16.49 -8.11
N ASP A 85 -5.28 -15.81 -9.26
CA ASP A 85 -4.11 -15.35 -10.03
C ASP A 85 -3.25 -14.30 -9.29
N LEU A 86 -3.79 -13.67 -8.23
CA LEU A 86 -3.20 -12.55 -7.52
C LEU A 86 -3.27 -12.73 -5.98
N PRO A 87 -2.51 -13.68 -5.41
CA PRO A 87 -2.36 -13.85 -3.97
C PRO A 87 -1.64 -12.67 -3.32
N GLU A 88 -1.56 -12.65 -1.99
CA GLU A 88 -0.82 -11.63 -1.22
C GLU A 88 0.66 -11.56 -1.62
N GLY A 89 1.19 -10.33 -1.80
CA GLY A 89 2.51 -10.09 -2.40
C GLY A 89 2.62 -10.42 -3.89
N GLY A 90 1.59 -11.00 -4.51
CA GLY A 90 1.56 -11.35 -5.93
C GLY A 90 1.47 -10.11 -6.82
N VAL A 91 2.08 -10.18 -8.01
CA VAL A 91 2.05 -9.13 -9.04
C VAL A 91 1.89 -9.74 -10.44
N ARG A 92 1.03 -9.13 -11.26
CA ARG A 92 0.69 -9.58 -12.62
C ARG A 92 0.68 -8.41 -13.59
N ALA A 93 1.27 -8.59 -14.76
CA ALA A 93 1.18 -7.65 -15.88
C ALA A 93 -0.16 -7.80 -16.61
N PHE A 94 -0.64 -6.72 -17.23
CA PHE A 94 -1.81 -6.73 -18.10
C PHE A 94 -1.69 -5.74 -19.26
N ASP A 95 -2.45 -5.99 -20.32
CA ASP A 95 -2.67 -5.09 -21.45
C ASP A 95 -4.15 -5.16 -21.85
N THR A 96 -4.86 -4.04 -21.85
CA THR A 96 -6.28 -3.95 -22.28
C THR A 96 -6.45 -3.50 -23.73
N GLY A 97 -5.34 -3.34 -24.47
CA GLY A 97 -5.29 -2.64 -25.76
C GLY A 97 -5.25 -1.12 -25.60
N THR A 98 -6.00 -0.58 -24.63
CA THR A 98 -6.01 0.86 -24.28
C THR A 98 -5.06 1.23 -23.14
N VAL A 99 -4.77 0.32 -22.20
CA VAL A 99 -3.90 0.55 -21.03
C VAL A 99 -3.04 -0.67 -20.76
N VAL A 100 -1.73 -0.44 -20.64
CA VAL A 100 -0.76 -1.42 -20.13
C VAL A 100 -0.49 -1.12 -18.67
N GLY A 101 -0.45 -2.14 -17.82
CA GLY A 101 -0.25 -1.95 -16.38
C GLY A 101 0.17 -3.20 -15.63
N PHE A 102 0.30 -3.03 -14.32
CA PHE A 102 0.54 -4.10 -13.37
C PHE A 102 -0.48 -4.01 -12.24
N VAL A 103 -1.13 -5.13 -11.91
CA VAL A 103 -1.88 -5.30 -10.67
C VAL A 103 -1.00 -6.02 -9.65
N ARG A 104 -1.07 -5.64 -8.39
CA ARG A 104 -0.45 -6.32 -7.25
C ARG A 104 -1.41 -6.42 -6.08
N ARG A 105 -1.21 -7.38 -5.17
CA ARG A 105 -1.83 -7.36 -3.85
C ARG A 105 -0.81 -6.95 -2.78
N THR A 106 -1.21 -6.06 -1.89
CA THR A 106 -0.46 -5.65 -0.70
C THR A 106 -1.45 -5.36 0.42
N ASP A 107 -1.19 -5.87 1.61
CA ASP A 107 -2.00 -5.62 2.81
C ASP A 107 -3.46 -6.08 2.61
N GLY A 108 -3.64 -7.19 1.90
CA GLY A 108 -4.94 -7.75 1.46
C GLY A 108 -5.55 -7.05 0.24
N ARG A 109 -5.13 -5.81 -0.09
CA ARG A 109 -5.79 -4.95 -1.08
C ARG A 109 -5.14 -5.02 -2.46
N VAL A 110 -5.97 -5.00 -3.50
CA VAL A 110 -5.51 -4.84 -4.88
C VAL A 110 -5.04 -3.40 -5.16
N ARG A 111 -3.95 -3.27 -5.89
CA ARG A 111 -3.35 -1.99 -6.31
C ARG A 111 -2.93 -2.10 -7.78
N ALA A 112 -3.20 -1.08 -8.58
CA ALA A 112 -2.78 -1.04 -9.98
C ALA A 112 -1.87 0.16 -10.29
N THR A 113 -0.80 -0.11 -11.04
CA THR A 113 0.22 0.88 -11.45
C THR A 113 0.32 0.87 -12.99
N SER A 114 0.48 2.05 -13.60
CA SER A 114 0.70 2.16 -15.06
C SER A 114 1.98 1.46 -15.51
N GLY A 115 1.93 0.76 -16.63
CA GLY A 115 3.05 0.02 -17.22
C GLY A 115 3.86 0.81 -18.23
N ILE A 116 3.66 2.13 -18.29
CA ILE A 116 4.23 3.04 -19.28
C ILE A 116 5.27 3.95 -18.64
N CYS A 117 6.51 3.91 -19.14
CA CYS A 117 7.61 4.73 -18.64
C CYS A 117 7.33 6.23 -18.84
N THR A 118 7.34 6.98 -17.73
CA THR A 118 7.08 8.44 -17.67
C THR A 118 8.14 9.32 -18.35
N HIS A 119 9.19 8.74 -18.94
CA HIS A 119 10.19 9.45 -19.73
C HIS A 119 9.77 9.61 -21.20
N GLN A 120 9.54 8.49 -21.91
CA GLN A 120 9.28 8.46 -23.37
C GLN A 120 8.26 7.37 -23.78
N GLY A 121 7.38 6.94 -22.87
CA GLY A 121 6.27 6.03 -23.20
C GLY A 121 6.62 4.55 -23.41
N CYS A 122 7.89 4.15 -23.27
CA CYS A 122 8.29 2.75 -23.38
C CYS A 122 7.51 1.85 -22.39
N ARG A 123 6.98 0.72 -22.86
CA ARG A 123 6.41 -0.33 -22.01
C ARG A 123 7.47 -0.85 -21.04
N LEU A 124 7.09 -1.05 -19.78
CA LEU A 124 7.97 -1.58 -18.73
C LEU A 124 7.91 -3.11 -18.68
N ALA A 125 9.01 -3.74 -18.27
CA ALA A 125 9.09 -5.16 -17.96
C ALA A 125 9.08 -5.36 -16.43
N LEU A 126 8.33 -6.36 -15.94
CA LEU A 126 8.39 -6.78 -14.54
C LEU A 126 9.68 -7.56 -14.28
N ASP A 127 10.41 -7.16 -13.24
CA ASP A 127 11.47 -7.94 -12.62
C ASP A 127 10.95 -8.42 -11.24
N PRO A 128 10.50 -9.68 -11.14
CA PRO A 128 9.95 -10.21 -9.89
C PRO A 128 11.05 -10.52 -8.86
N ALA A 129 12.30 -10.71 -9.27
CA ALA A 129 13.42 -11.00 -8.37
C ALA A 129 13.87 -9.73 -7.62
N GLN A 130 13.83 -8.57 -8.29
CA GLN A 130 14.12 -7.26 -7.68
C GLN A 130 12.88 -6.50 -7.20
N GLN A 131 11.66 -7.01 -7.45
CA GLN A 131 10.39 -6.31 -7.20
C GLN A 131 10.34 -4.91 -7.87
N ARG A 132 10.68 -4.87 -9.16
CA ARG A 132 10.85 -3.62 -9.94
C ARG A 132 10.18 -3.67 -11.30
N LEU A 133 9.89 -2.48 -11.84
CA LEU A 133 9.39 -2.27 -13.19
C LEU A 133 10.48 -1.58 -14.01
N ASN A 134 11.12 -2.31 -14.92
CA ASN A 134 12.32 -1.90 -15.64
C ASN A 134 11.98 -1.40 -17.06
N CYS A 135 12.49 -0.23 -17.43
CA CYS A 135 12.37 0.34 -18.77
C CYS A 135 13.56 -0.10 -19.66
N PRO A 136 13.33 -0.85 -20.75
CA PRO A 136 14.42 -1.36 -21.59
C PRO A 136 15.19 -0.24 -22.31
N CYS A 137 14.50 0.85 -22.69
CA CYS A 137 15.03 1.91 -23.54
C CYS A 137 16.28 2.65 -23.01
N HIS A 138 16.39 2.82 -21.68
CA HIS A 138 17.48 3.59 -21.05
C HIS A 138 17.68 3.22 -19.57
N ARG A 139 17.31 1.99 -19.16
CA ARG A 139 17.52 1.42 -17.82
C ARG A 139 16.91 2.26 -16.66
N MET A 140 15.89 3.06 -16.93
CA MET A 140 15.06 3.67 -15.89
C MET A 140 14.29 2.56 -15.17
N ALA A 141 14.15 2.61 -13.85
CA ALA A 141 13.43 1.60 -13.08
C ALA A 141 12.55 2.22 -12.01
N PHE A 142 11.43 1.56 -11.72
CA PHE A 142 10.45 1.97 -10.72
C PHE A 142 10.17 0.84 -9.72
N SER A 143 9.68 1.18 -8.51
CA SER A 143 9.11 0.19 -7.59
C SER A 143 7.77 -0.33 -8.13
N LEU A 144 7.26 -1.46 -7.62
CA LEU A 144 5.90 -1.93 -7.99
C LEU A 144 4.79 -0.91 -7.60
N ALA A 145 5.07 -0.04 -6.62
CA ALA A 145 4.22 1.09 -6.24
C ALA A 145 4.28 2.28 -7.21
N GLY A 146 5.28 2.33 -8.10
CA GLY A 146 5.47 3.36 -9.11
C GLY A 146 6.54 4.41 -8.80
N GLU A 147 7.20 4.35 -7.64
CA GLU A 147 8.25 5.29 -7.27
C GLU A 147 9.47 5.14 -8.17
N VAL A 148 10.20 6.23 -8.45
CA VAL A 148 11.42 6.18 -9.26
C VAL A 148 12.57 5.62 -8.42
N VAL A 149 13.12 4.45 -8.79
CA VAL A 149 14.24 3.81 -8.06
C VAL A 149 15.56 3.82 -8.82
N ASN A 150 15.56 4.09 -10.13
CA ASN A 150 16.77 4.36 -10.91
C ASN A 150 16.48 5.24 -12.14
N TYR A 151 17.32 6.24 -12.39
CA TYR A 151 17.27 7.07 -13.60
C TYR A 151 18.66 7.65 -13.92
N LYS A 152 18.87 8.07 -15.18
CA LYS A 152 20.13 8.67 -15.67
C LYS A 152 19.86 9.87 -16.59
N ILE A 153 19.09 10.82 -16.08
CA ILE A 153 18.70 12.08 -16.76
C ILE A 153 18.83 13.26 -15.78
N ARG A 154 19.02 14.48 -16.29
CA ARG A 154 19.30 15.67 -15.46
C ARG A 154 18.16 16.06 -14.51
N THR A 155 16.93 15.97 -14.98
CA THR A 155 15.72 16.26 -14.20
C THR A 155 15.12 14.95 -13.72
N PRO A 156 14.78 14.80 -12.42
CA PRO A 156 14.08 13.60 -11.94
C PRO A 156 12.78 13.37 -12.71
N PRO A 157 12.52 12.14 -13.22
CA PRO A 157 11.25 11.84 -13.89
C PRO A 157 10.11 11.79 -12.88
N ARG A 158 8.86 11.95 -13.34
CA ARG A 158 7.69 11.71 -12.48
C ARG A 158 7.58 10.22 -12.14
N PRO A 159 7.17 9.85 -10.91
CA PRO A 159 6.76 8.49 -10.59
C PRO A 159 5.63 7.99 -11.51
N LEU A 160 5.47 6.67 -11.64
CA LEU A 160 4.36 6.08 -12.38
C LEU A 160 3.04 6.42 -11.67
N PRO A 161 2.00 6.82 -12.42
CA PRO A 161 0.68 6.99 -11.87
C PRO A 161 0.03 5.64 -11.58
N SER A 162 -0.83 5.63 -10.56
CA SER A 162 -1.74 4.54 -10.27
C SER A 162 -2.97 4.54 -11.17
N LEU A 163 -3.60 3.37 -11.28
CA LEU A 163 -4.81 3.13 -12.04
C LEU A 163 -5.94 2.72 -11.08
N THR A 164 -7.18 3.12 -11.37
CA THR A 164 -8.34 2.75 -10.57
C THR A 164 -8.65 1.26 -10.73
N VAL A 165 -8.75 0.54 -9.61
CA VAL A 165 -8.86 -0.93 -9.55
C VAL A 165 -9.93 -1.34 -8.53
N ARG A 166 -10.56 -2.49 -8.76
CA ARG A 166 -11.45 -3.15 -7.80
C ARG A 166 -11.27 -4.66 -7.84
N GLU A 167 -11.78 -5.32 -6.81
CA GLU A 167 -11.91 -6.76 -6.74
C GLU A 167 -13.37 -7.08 -6.40
N VAL A 168 -14.01 -7.89 -7.25
CA VAL A 168 -15.45 -8.16 -7.21
C VAL A 168 -15.69 -9.52 -7.86
N ASP A 169 -16.61 -10.32 -7.32
CA ASP A 169 -17.03 -11.63 -7.86
C ASP A 169 -15.85 -12.57 -8.22
N GLY A 170 -14.80 -12.57 -7.40
CA GLY A 170 -13.60 -13.39 -7.59
C GLY A 170 -12.65 -12.93 -8.72
N VAL A 171 -12.84 -11.72 -9.27
CA VAL A 171 -12.00 -11.15 -10.33
C VAL A 171 -11.46 -9.76 -10.02
N VAL A 172 -10.23 -9.50 -10.48
CA VAL A 172 -9.57 -8.19 -10.37
C VAL A 172 -9.82 -7.41 -11.66
N GLN A 173 -10.40 -6.22 -11.52
CA GLN A 173 -10.81 -5.37 -12.64
C GLN A 173 -10.17 -3.99 -12.54
N VAL A 174 -9.72 -3.45 -13.67
CA VAL A 174 -9.23 -2.07 -13.80
C VAL A 174 -10.21 -1.21 -14.61
N TYR A 175 -10.30 0.08 -14.27
CA TYR A 175 -11.13 1.04 -14.99
C TYR A 175 -10.30 1.75 -16.06
N VAL A 176 -10.61 1.49 -17.33
CA VAL A 176 -9.80 1.89 -18.50
C VAL A 176 -10.68 2.50 -19.59
N PRO A 177 -10.13 3.30 -20.53
CA PRO A 177 -10.90 3.78 -21.68
C PRO A 177 -11.43 2.59 -22.49
N PRO A 178 -12.66 2.68 -23.06
CA PRO A 178 -13.13 1.70 -24.02
C PRO A 178 -12.20 1.65 -25.23
N THR A 179 -12.03 0.46 -25.80
CA THR A 179 -11.40 0.29 -27.12
C THR A 179 -12.27 0.98 -28.18
N SER A 180 -11.67 1.81 -29.03
CA SER A 180 -12.33 2.27 -30.25
C SER A 180 -12.68 1.07 -31.13
N THR A 181 -13.90 1.04 -31.63
CA THR A 181 -14.39 0.11 -32.65
C THR A 181 -13.98 0.59 -34.04
#